data_AF-A0A929K4N9-F1
#
_entry.id   AF-A0A929K4N9-F1
#
_cell.length_a   1.000
_cell.length_b   1.000
_cell.length_c   1.000
_cell.angle_alpha   90.00
_cell.angle_beta   90.00
_cell.angle_gamma   90.00
#
_symmetry.space_group_name_H-M   'P 1'
#
loop_
_entity.id
_entity.type
_entity.pdbx_description
1 polymer ?
#
loop_
_entity_poly.entity_id
_entity_poly.type
_entity_poly.pdbx_seq_one_letter_code
_entity_poly.pdbx_strand_id
1 'polypeptide(L)'
;MKAKEFIEEKKKQTERLLFNFNIAYFYTFIAGILVSLAVNLFTIALLTESLPVSVYRIYGIAWSLAISSIGAFCLSALLEGARREWTAAGKPQDPTVIRRDYIESGRMRMKLMWLLFAIILVGLMLFICLVFYIIAN
;
A
#
# COMPACT_ATOMS: atom_id res chain seq x y z
N MET A 1 -36.18 8.61 -8.61
CA MET A 1 -35.18 8.74 -9.70
C MET A 1 -33.92 9.46 -9.23
N LYS A 2 -34.02 10.64 -8.57
CA LYS A 2 -32.86 11.45 -8.08
C LYS A 2 -31.87 10.77 -7.13
N ALA A 3 -32.30 9.81 -6.29
CA ALA A 3 -31.40 9.16 -5.33
C ALA A 3 -30.39 8.21 -6.00
N LYS A 4 -30.78 7.53 -7.08
CA LYS A 4 -29.87 6.65 -7.84
C LYS A 4 -28.83 7.46 -8.59
N GLU A 5 -29.24 8.53 -9.26
CA GLU A 5 -28.32 9.47 -9.95
C GLU A 5 -27.31 10.08 -8.97
N PHE A 6 -27.76 10.49 -7.78
CA PHE A 6 -26.86 11.06 -6.77
C PHE A 6 -25.83 10.04 -6.22
N ILE A 7 -26.24 8.79 -6.00
CA ILE A 7 -25.33 7.71 -5.58
C ILE A 7 -24.32 7.40 -6.69
N GLU A 8 -24.77 7.38 -7.93
CA GLU A 8 -23.94 7.08 -9.10
C GLU A 8 -22.94 8.21 -9.39
N GLU A 9 -23.35 9.47 -9.18
CA GLU A 9 -22.49 10.64 -9.29
C GLU A 9 -21.45 10.71 -8.17
N LYS A 10 -21.85 10.43 -6.91
CA LYS A 10 -20.92 10.26 -5.77
C LYS A 10 -19.92 9.13 -6.00
N LYS A 11 -20.37 8.00 -6.54
CA LYS A 11 -19.50 6.86 -6.87
C LYS A 11 -18.49 7.24 -7.95
N LYS A 12 -18.93 7.92 -9.01
CA LYS A 12 -18.05 8.49 -10.05
C LYS A 12 -17.06 9.51 -9.48
N GLN A 13 -17.48 10.37 -8.56
CA GLN A 13 -16.58 11.32 -7.89
C GLN A 13 -15.53 10.61 -7.05
N THR A 14 -15.92 9.65 -6.22
CA THR A 14 -15.00 8.84 -5.40
C THR A 14 -14.04 8.04 -6.28
N GLU A 15 -14.52 7.44 -7.37
CA GLU A 15 -13.68 6.78 -8.38
C GLU A 15 -12.69 7.78 -9.01
N ARG A 16 -13.12 8.98 -9.42
CA ARG A 16 -12.21 10.02 -9.93
C ARG A 16 -11.16 10.46 -8.89
N LEU A 17 -11.55 10.54 -7.63
CA LEU A 17 -10.69 10.89 -6.49
C LEU A 17 -9.80 9.74 -6.03
N LEU A 18 -10.06 8.49 -6.43
CA LEU A 18 -9.20 7.31 -6.21
C LEU A 18 -8.27 7.05 -7.40
N PHE A 19 -8.67 7.48 -8.60
CA PHE A 19 -7.96 7.25 -9.86
C PHE A 19 -7.33 8.51 -10.45
N ASN A 20 -6.96 9.49 -9.61
CA ASN A 20 -6.03 10.54 -10.01
C ASN A 20 -4.60 10.03 -9.89
N PHE A 21 -3.81 10.05 -10.96
CA PHE A 21 -2.41 9.57 -10.90
C PHE A 21 -1.55 10.30 -9.86
N ASN A 22 -1.95 11.52 -9.47
CA ASN A 22 -1.31 12.24 -8.35
C ASN A 22 -1.40 11.51 -7.00
N ILE A 23 -2.36 10.60 -6.85
CA ILE A 23 -2.54 9.78 -5.66
C ILE A 23 -1.44 8.73 -5.54
N ALA A 24 -0.80 8.33 -6.64
CA ALA A 24 0.38 7.46 -6.59
C ALA A 24 1.48 8.11 -5.73
N TYR A 25 1.79 9.38 -6.01
CA TYR A 25 2.77 10.14 -5.22
C TYR A 25 2.35 10.29 -3.76
N PHE A 26 1.06 10.50 -3.49
CA PHE A 26 0.54 10.55 -2.13
C PHE A 26 0.74 9.21 -1.39
N TYR A 27 0.41 8.08 -2.01
CA TYR A 27 0.63 6.76 -1.41
C TYR A 27 2.12 6.44 -1.21
N THR A 28 3.01 6.83 -2.14
CA THR A 28 4.47 6.71 -1.94
C THR A 28 4.92 7.55 -0.75
N PHE A 29 4.42 8.77 -0.62
CA PHE A 29 4.76 9.67 0.48
C PHE A 29 4.32 9.09 1.83
N ILE A 30 3.09 8.59 1.92
CA ILE A 30 2.58 7.90 3.11
C ILE A 30 3.40 6.64 3.41
N ALA A 31 3.76 5.84 2.40
CA ALA A 31 4.62 4.68 2.57
C ALA A 31 5.97 5.06 3.21
N GLY A 32 6.59 6.14 2.73
CA GLY A 32 7.83 6.67 3.31
C GLY A 32 7.68 7.05 4.78
N ILE A 33 6.63 7.79 5.16
CA ILE A 33 6.37 8.16 6.56
C ILE A 33 6.22 6.91 7.44
N LEU A 34 5.42 5.94 6.98
CA LEU A 34 5.13 4.73 7.73
C LEU A 34 6.39 3.87 7.93
N VAL A 35 7.24 3.73 6.90
CA VAL A 35 8.47 2.95 7.02
C VAL A 35 9.48 3.64 7.93
N SER A 36 9.59 4.98 7.86
CA SER A 36 10.47 5.74 8.75
C SER A 36 10.03 5.64 10.21
N LEU A 37 8.72 5.71 10.48
CA LEU A 37 8.18 5.52 11.83
C LEU A 37 8.42 4.09 12.34
N ALA A 38 8.24 3.08 11.48
CA ALA A 38 8.51 1.69 11.83
C ALA A 38 9.99 1.49 12.23
N VAL A 39 10.92 1.95 11.39
CA VAL A 39 12.37 1.86 11.66
C VAL A 39 12.71 2.58 12.96
N ASN A 40 12.18 3.79 13.18
CA ASN A 40 12.46 4.54 14.40
C ASN A 40 11.98 3.80 15.66
N LEU A 41 10.79 3.19 15.62
CA LEU A 41 10.28 2.37 16.72
C LEU A 41 11.11 1.10 16.95
N PHE A 42 11.58 0.44 15.89
CA PHE A 42 12.53 -0.69 16.02
C PHE A 42 13.83 -0.24 16.69
N THR A 43 14.39 0.89 16.26
CA THR A 43 15.63 1.45 16.80
C THR A 43 15.47 1.84 18.28
N ILE A 44 14.37 2.49 18.66
CA ILE A 44 14.07 2.85 20.05
C ILE A 44 13.93 1.60 20.91
N ALA A 45 13.21 0.58 20.43
CA ALA A 45 13.04 -0.68 21.14
C ALA A 45 14.37 -1.43 21.35
N LEU A 46 15.32 -1.28 20.43
CA LEU A 46 16.64 -1.93 20.49
C LEU A 46 17.64 -1.20 21.38
N LEU A 47 17.62 0.14 21.37
CA LEU A 47 18.65 0.97 22.02
C LEU A 47 18.26 1.48 23.41
N THR A 48 17.00 1.33 23.82
CA THR A 48 16.51 1.86 25.10
C THR A 48 16.43 0.75 26.14
N GLU A 49 17.23 0.88 27.20
CA GLU A 49 17.30 -0.11 28.29
C GLU A 49 16.05 -0.14 29.18
N SER A 50 15.34 0.99 29.31
CA SER A 50 14.11 1.07 30.11
C SER A 50 12.99 1.73 29.30
N LEU A 51 12.05 0.90 28.83
CA LEU A 51 10.89 1.37 28.10
C LEU A 51 9.66 1.41 29.02
N PRO A 52 8.86 2.49 28.98
CA PRO A 52 7.63 2.60 29.78
C PRO A 52 6.52 1.67 29.29
N VAL A 53 6.73 0.99 28.16
CA VAL A 53 5.78 0.08 27.52
C VAL A 53 6.53 -1.20 27.14
N SER A 54 5.83 -2.33 27.13
CA SER A 54 6.44 -3.61 26.75
C SER A 54 7.04 -3.56 25.35
N VAL A 55 8.26 -4.08 25.22
CA VAL A 55 9.03 -4.15 23.96
C VAL A 55 8.23 -4.86 22.86
N TYR A 56 7.53 -5.95 23.21
CA TYR A 56 6.66 -6.68 22.29
C TYR A 56 5.56 -5.80 21.66
N ARG A 57 5.00 -4.86 22.43
CA ARG A 57 3.97 -3.96 21.93
C ARG A 57 4.54 -2.93 20.96
N ILE A 58 5.74 -2.41 21.25
CA ILE A 58 6.44 -1.47 20.36
C ILE A 58 6.77 -2.16 19.04
N TYR A 59 7.31 -3.40 19.08
CA TYR A 59 7.54 -4.18 17.88
C TYR A 59 6.24 -4.47 17.11
N GLY A 60 5.15 -4.81 17.78
CA GLY A 60 3.85 -5.01 17.12
C GLY A 60 3.35 -3.77 16.37
N ILE A 61 3.52 -2.58 16.95
CA ILE A 61 3.18 -1.31 16.30
C ILE A 61 4.12 -1.01 15.13
N ALA A 62 5.43 -1.15 15.33
CA ALA A 62 6.44 -0.95 14.30
C ALA A 62 6.18 -1.86 13.08
N TRP A 63 5.84 -3.12 13.34
CA TRP A 63 5.47 -4.08 12.30
C TRP A 63 4.20 -3.69 11.55
N SER A 64 3.16 -3.25 12.25
CA SER A 64 1.91 -2.81 11.63
C SER A 64 2.14 -1.63 10.67
N LEU A 65 3.00 -0.69 11.06
CA LEU A 65 3.42 0.43 10.23
C LEU A 65 4.24 -0.04 9.01
N ALA A 66 5.19 -0.96 9.20
CA ALA A 66 5.98 -1.52 8.11
C ALA A 66 5.10 -2.22 7.06
N ILE A 67 4.15 -3.06 7.48
CA ILE A 67 3.22 -3.76 6.56
C ILE A 67 2.33 -2.75 5.82
N SER A 68 1.83 -1.75 6.55
CA SER A 68 1.02 -0.67 5.95
C SER A 68 1.80 0.13 4.91
N SER A 69 3.10 0.36 5.14
CA SER A 69 3.99 1.02 4.17
C SER A 69 4.14 0.24 2.87
N ILE A 70 4.29 -1.09 2.96
CA ILE A 70 4.41 -1.98 1.80
C ILE A 70 3.12 -1.94 0.98
N GLY A 71 1.96 -2.00 1.64
CA GLY A 71 0.66 -1.90 0.97
C GLY A 71 0.48 -0.57 0.23
N ALA A 72 0.82 0.54 0.88
CA ALA A 72 0.76 1.88 0.27
C ALA A 72 1.73 2.00 -0.92
N PHE A 73 2.95 1.47 -0.82
CA PHE A 73 3.90 1.46 -1.92
C PHE A 73 3.42 0.63 -3.12
N CYS A 74 2.84 -0.54 -2.88
CA CYS A 74 2.24 -1.37 -3.94
C CYS A 74 1.09 -0.64 -4.66
N LEU A 75 0.20 0.04 -3.93
CA LEU A 75 -0.87 0.84 -4.55
C LEU A 75 -0.31 1.97 -5.41
N SER A 76 0.74 2.64 -4.95
CA SER A 76 1.41 3.67 -5.74
C SER A 76 2.02 3.12 -7.03
N ALA A 77 2.79 2.04 -6.95
CA ALA A 77 3.43 1.43 -8.11
C ALA A 77 2.41 0.96 -9.15
N LEU A 78 1.23 0.50 -8.71
CA LEU A 78 0.12 0.15 -9.59
C LEU A 78 -0.41 1.37 -10.34
N LEU A 79 -0.68 2.47 -9.63
CA LEU A 79 -1.20 3.69 -10.22
C LEU A 79 -0.18 4.32 -11.20
N GLU A 80 1.10 4.32 -10.86
CA GLU A 80 2.18 4.82 -11.74
C GLU A 80 2.35 3.92 -12.98
N GLY A 81 2.22 2.60 -12.85
CA GLY A 81 2.21 1.67 -13.97
C GLY A 81 1.08 1.97 -14.96
N ALA A 82 -0.14 2.15 -14.46
CA ALA A 82 -1.30 2.54 -15.26
C ALA A 82 -1.11 3.91 -15.94
N ARG A 83 -0.46 4.88 -15.26
CA ARG A 83 -0.12 6.19 -15.85
C ARG A 83 0.79 6.05 -17.06
N ARG A 84 1.85 5.24 -16.93
CA ARG A 84 2.83 5.02 -18.00
C ARG A 84 2.20 4.37 -19.22
N GLU A 85 1.35 3.36 -19.02
CA GLU A 85 0.62 2.70 -20.11
C GLU A 85 -0.34 3.66 -20.82
N TRP A 86 -1.05 4.50 -20.06
CA TRP A 86 -1.92 5.55 -20.62
C TRP A 86 -1.12 6.57 -21.45
N THR A 87 0.05 7.01 -20.95
CA THR A 87 0.90 7.98 -21.63
C THR A 87 1.48 7.39 -22.93
N ALA A 88 1.91 6.13 -22.90
CA ALA A 88 2.47 5.43 -24.05
C ALA A 88 1.44 5.18 -25.17
N ALA A 89 0.16 5.02 -24.82
CA ALA A 89 -0.91 4.78 -25.79
C ALA A 89 -1.36 6.05 -26.55
N GLY A 90 -0.75 7.22 -26.29
CA GLY A 90 -0.94 8.42 -27.12
C GLY A 90 -2.34 9.04 -27.09
N LYS A 91 -3.18 8.70 -26.09
CA LYS A 91 -4.55 9.23 -25.93
C LYS A 91 -4.69 10.15 -24.70
N PRO A 92 -4.02 11.32 -24.67
CA PRO A 92 -4.06 12.23 -23.52
C PRO A 92 -5.39 12.98 -23.32
N GLN A 93 -6.32 12.92 -24.28
CA GLN A 93 -7.43 13.87 -24.37
C GLN A 93 -8.76 13.41 -23.73
N ASP A 94 -8.96 12.12 -23.41
CA ASP A 94 -10.12 11.69 -22.62
C ASP A 94 -9.69 11.08 -21.27
N PRO A 95 -9.69 11.90 -20.20
CA PRO A 95 -9.26 11.47 -18.88
C PRO A 95 -10.25 10.54 -18.17
N THR A 96 -11.48 10.33 -18.62
CA THR A 96 -12.52 9.70 -17.77
C THR A 96 -12.92 8.30 -18.16
N VAL A 97 -12.91 7.97 -19.45
CA VAL A 97 -13.34 6.67 -19.96
C VAL A 97 -12.23 5.62 -19.88
N ILE A 98 -10.96 6.06 -19.97
CA ILE A 98 -9.82 5.19 -20.25
C ILE A 98 -9.13 4.68 -18.95
N ARG A 99 -9.34 5.30 -17.79
CA ARG A 99 -8.59 4.94 -16.55
C ARG A 99 -8.96 3.59 -15.96
N ARG A 100 -10.22 3.16 -16.10
CA ARG A 100 -10.67 1.87 -15.54
C ARG A 100 -10.13 0.71 -16.37
N ASP A 101 -10.22 0.83 -17.69
CA ASP A 101 -9.79 -0.17 -18.65
C ASP A 101 -8.29 -0.47 -18.56
N TYR A 102 -7.45 0.54 -18.26
CA TYR A 102 -5.99 0.36 -18.15
C TYR A 102 -5.58 -0.30 -16.83
N ILE A 103 -6.32 -0.01 -15.75
CA ILE A 103 -6.13 -0.71 -14.48
C ILE A 103 -6.61 -2.16 -14.61
N GLU A 104 -7.73 -2.39 -15.30
CA GLU A 104 -8.24 -3.73 -15.57
C GLU A 104 -7.40 -4.52 -16.58
N SER A 105 -6.84 -3.89 -17.62
CA SER A 105 -5.92 -4.52 -18.57
C SER A 105 -4.58 -4.86 -17.91
N GLY A 106 -4.18 -4.08 -16.91
CA GLY A 106 -3.08 -4.39 -16.00
C GLY A 106 -3.32 -5.61 -15.11
N ARG A 107 -4.40 -6.39 -15.28
CA ARG A 107 -4.78 -7.56 -14.45
C ARG A 107 -3.64 -8.52 -14.15
N MET A 108 -2.78 -8.81 -15.13
CA MET A 108 -1.61 -9.69 -14.93
C MET A 108 -0.56 -9.06 -14.01
N ARG A 109 -0.26 -7.76 -14.17
CA ARG A 109 0.63 -7.01 -13.28
C ARG A 109 0.02 -6.89 -11.88
N MET A 110 -1.29 -6.68 -11.79
CA MET A 110 -2.02 -6.71 -10.52
C MET A 110 -1.88 -8.05 -9.80
N LYS A 111 -2.11 -9.16 -10.50
CA LYS A 111 -1.93 -10.51 -9.94
C LYS A 111 -0.50 -10.72 -9.46
N LEU A 112 0.50 -10.26 -10.22
CA LEU A 112 1.91 -10.38 -9.84
C LEU A 112 2.25 -9.52 -8.62
N MET A 113 1.76 -8.28 -8.54
CA MET A 113 1.97 -7.42 -7.37
C MET A 113 1.28 -7.96 -6.12
N TRP A 114 0.07 -8.49 -6.25
CA TRP A 114 -0.63 -9.18 -5.16
C TRP A 114 0.06 -10.49 -4.76
N LEU A 115 0.62 -11.23 -5.73
CA LEU A 115 1.44 -12.41 -5.46
C LEU A 115 2.72 -12.04 -4.70
N LEU A 116 3.43 -10.99 -5.12
CA LEU A 116 4.61 -10.49 -4.41
C LEU A 116 4.25 -10.02 -3.00
N PHE A 117 3.12 -9.33 -2.85
CA PHE A 117 2.59 -8.95 -1.54
C PHE A 117 2.26 -10.18 -0.67
N ALA A 118 1.65 -11.22 -1.25
CA ALA A 118 1.36 -12.47 -0.56
C ALA A 118 2.65 -13.23 -0.18
N ILE A 119 3.65 -13.29 -1.05
CA ILE A 119 4.97 -13.89 -0.76
C ILE A 119 5.65 -13.15 0.38
N ILE A 120 5.61 -11.81 0.36
CA ILE A 120 6.14 -10.99 1.45
C ILE A 120 5.41 -11.32 2.75
N LEU A 121 4.07 -11.36 2.75
CA LEU A 121 3.28 -11.73 3.93
C LEU A 121 3.61 -13.13 4.46
N VAL A 122 3.74 -14.13 3.58
CA VAL A 122 4.09 -15.50 3.95
C VAL A 122 5.51 -15.56 4.53
N GLY A 123 6.48 -14.93 3.87
CA GLY A 123 7.85 -14.81 4.39
C GLY A 123 7.89 -14.13 5.75
N LEU A 124 7.04 -13.12 5.95
CA LEU A 124 6.90 -12.41 7.22
C LEU A 124 6.31 -13.31 8.31
N MET A 125 5.30 -14.11 7.98
CA MET A 125 4.68 -15.05 8.92
C MET A 125 5.67 -16.14 9.35
N LEU A 126 6.47 -16.65 8.41
CA LEU A 126 7.53 -17.61 8.68
C LEU A 126 8.63 -17.00 9.57
N PHE A 127 9.02 -15.75 9.31
CA PHE A 127 9.98 -15.03 10.16
C PHE A 127 9.46 -14.86 11.59
N ILE A 128 8.17 -14.53 11.77
CA ILE A 128 7.54 -14.45 13.09
C ILE A 128 7.61 -15.80 13.81
N CYS A 129 7.22 -16.90 13.15
CA CYS A 129 7.32 -18.24 13.73
C CYS A 129 8.76 -18.59 14.13
N LEU A 130 9.74 -18.22 13.31
CA LEU A 130 11.16 -18.46 13.60
C LEU A 130 11.63 -17.69 14.85
N VAL A 131 11.31 -16.40 14.95
CA VAL A 131 11.68 -15.57 16.10
C VAL A 131 11.05 -16.10 17.39
N PHE A 132 9.77 -16.47 17.36
CA PHE A 132 9.11 -17.07 18.52
C PHE A 132 9.73 -18.42 18.91
N TYR A 133 10.09 -19.25 17.94
CA TYR A 133 10.77 -20.52 18.19
C TYR A 133 12.14 -20.34 18.84
N ILE A 134 12.91 -19.33 18.41
CA ILE A 134 14.23 -18.99 18.97
C ILE A 134 14.11 -18.44 20.40
N ILE A 135 13.05 -17.68 20.71
CA ILE A 135 12.85 -17.13 22.07
C ILE A 135 12.32 -18.21 23.04
N ALA A 136 11.61 -19.22 22.53
CA ALA A 136 10.99 -20.28 23.34
C ALA A 136 11.93 -21.45 23.69
N ASN A 137 13.11 -21.54 23.05
CA ASN A 137 14.18 -22.50 23.35
C ASN A 137 15.44 -21.77 23.82
#